data_AF-A0A852X727-F1
#
_entry.id   AF-A0A852X727-F1
#
_cell.length_a   1.000
_cell.length_b   1.000
_cell.length_c   1.000
_cell.angle_alpha   90.00
_cell.angle_beta   90.00
_cell.angle_gamma   90.00
#
_symmetry.space_group_name_H-M   'P 1'
#
loop_
_entity.id
_entity.type
_entity.pdbx_description
1 polymer ?
#
loop_
_entity_poly.entity_id
_entity_poly.type
_entity_poly.pdbx_seq_one_letter_code
_entity_poly.pdbx_strand_id
1 'polypeptide(L)' 'MSTPPIKKIVLWLLTIFLLYAILTSPDEAADMVGSAWDVLANGVGNIGQFFDSLLAG' A
#
# COMPACT_ATOMS: atom_id res chain seq x y z
N MET A 1 -37.67 5.75 -7.81
CA MET A 1 -36.35 6.42 -7.76
C MET A 1 -35.29 5.36 -7.54
N SER A 2 -34.53 5.02 -8.58
CA SER A 2 -33.32 4.20 -8.45
C SER A 2 -32.25 5.12 -7.88
N THR A 3 -32.05 5.09 -6.55
CA THR A 3 -30.95 5.81 -5.92
C THR A 3 -29.65 5.41 -6.62
N PRO A 4 -28.80 6.37 -7.06
CA PRO A 4 -27.49 6.01 -7.58
C PRO A 4 -26.80 5.11 -6.56
N PRO A 5 -26.17 4.01 -6.99
CA PRO A 5 -25.65 3.02 -6.07
C PRO A 5 -24.65 3.71 -5.14
N ILE A 6 -24.98 3.80 -3.85
CA ILE A 6 -24.21 4.51 -2.82
C ILE A 6 -22.73 4.10 -2.88
N LYS A 7 -22.47 2.83 -3.17
CA LYS A 7 -21.13 2.28 -3.43
C LYS A 7 -20.31 3.09 -4.43
N LYS A 8 -20.90 3.53 -5.56
CA LYS A 8 -20.19 4.32 -6.57
C LYS A 8 -19.84 5.71 -6.05
N ILE A 9 -20.76 6.35 -5.32
CA ILE A 9 -20.55 7.69 -4.77
C ILE A 9 -19.46 7.65 -3.71
N VAL A 10 -19.54 6.69 -2.78
CA VAL A 10 -18.52 6.50 -1.74
C VAL A 10 -17.17 6.18 -2.36
N LEU A 11 -17.12 5.31 -3.37
CA LEU A 11 -15.88 4.98 -4.06
C LEU A 11 -15.26 6.22 -4.72
N TRP A 12 -16.06 7.02 -5.43
CA TRP A 12 -15.57 8.25 -6.06
C TRP A 12 -15.10 9.29 -5.05
N LEU A 13 -15.80 9.44 -3.93
CA LEU A 13 -15.40 10.32 -2.83
C LEU A 13 -14.06 9.90 -2.26
N LEU A 14 -13.89 8.61 -1.96
CA LEU A 14 -12.64 8.05 -1.45
C LEU A 14 -11.50 8.24 -2.47
N THR A 15 -11.74 8.03 -3.75
CA THR A 15 -10.74 8.24 -4.81
C THR A 15 -10.28 9.69 -4.86
N ILE A 16 -11.21 10.65 -4.87
CA ILE A 16 -10.87 12.08 -4.91
C ILE A 16 -10.12 12.49 -3.65
N PHE A 17 -10.55 12.00 -2.49
CA PHE A 17 -9.88 12.24 -1.22
C PHE A 17 -8.44 11.70 -1.21
N LEU A 18 -8.24 10.49 -1.70
CA LEU A 18 -6.91 9.87 -1.77
C LEU A 18 -5.98 10.64 -2.72
N LEU A 19 -6.49 11.04 -3.89
CA LEU A 19 -5.73 11.90 -4.82
C LEU A 19 -5.36 13.23 -4.16
N TYR A 20 -6.30 13.87 -3.45
CA TYR A 20 -6.03 15.10 -2.72
C TYR A 20 -4.95 14.92 -1.65
N ALA A 21 -5.04 13.84 -0.86
CA ALA A 21 -4.05 13.54 0.18
C ALA A 21 -2.65 13.37 -0.42
N ILE A 22 -2.51 12.57 -1.48
CA ILE A 22 -1.23 12.36 -2.17
C ILE A 22 -0.68 13.67 -2.75
N LEU A 23 -1.52 14.51 -3.34
CA LEU A 23 -1.08 15.78 -3.93
C LEU A 23 -0.78 16.86 -2.89
N THR A 24 -1.41 16.81 -1.71
CA THR A 24 -1.26 17.80 -0.64
C THR A 24 -0.08 17.48 0.26
N SER A 25 0.12 16.21 0.61
CA SER A 25 1.26 15.73 1.40
C SER A 25 1.97 14.56 0.70
N PRO A 26 2.65 14.83 -0.43
CA PRO A 26 3.35 13.79 -1.20
C PRO A 26 4.46 13.11 -0.39
N ASP A 27 5.15 13.86 0.47
CA ASP A 27 6.23 13.34 1.30
C ASP A 27 5.71 12.32 2.33
N GLU A 28 4.60 12.64 3.02
CA GLU A 28 3.96 11.71 3.97
C GLU A 28 3.46 10.45 3.27
N ALA A 29 2.87 10.58 2.07
CA ALA A 29 2.44 9.44 1.28
C ALA A 29 3.61 8.57 0.82
N ALA A 30 4.73 9.18 0.42
CA ALA A 30 5.95 8.49 0.04
C ALA A 30 6.58 7.73 1.22
N ASP A 31 6.63 8.35 2.41
CA ASP A 31 7.14 7.72 3.63
C ASP A 31 6.29 6.51 4.04
N MET A 32 4.96 6.62 3.94
CA MET A 32 4.03 5.51 4.20
C MET A 32 4.24 4.35 3.22
N VAL A 33 4.38 4.61 1.93
CA VAL A 33 4.62 3.57 0.92
C VAL A 33 6.02 2.98 1.07
N GLY A 34 7.02 3.81 1.35
CA GLY A 34 8.40 3.38 1.60
C GLY A 34 8.50 2.45 2.79
N SER A 35 7.92 2.83 3.93
CA SER A 35 7.91 1.98 5.14
C SER A 35 7.15 0.67 4.92
N ALA A 36 6.04 0.67 4.18
CA ALA A 36 5.34 -0.57 3.82
C ALA A 36 6.20 -1.46 2.91
N TRP A 37 6.90 -0.87 1.93
CA TRP A 37 7.79 -1.58 1.04
C TRP A 37 8.99 -2.19 1.79
N ASP A 38 9.58 -1.44 2.72
CA ASP A 38 10.69 -1.91 3.54
C ASP A 38 10.29 -3.12 4.38
N VAL A 39 9.10 -3.11 4.98
CA VAL A 39 8.60 -4.27 5.74
C VAL A 39 8.47 -5.50 4.83
N LEU A 40 7.93 -5.32 3.62
CA LEU A 40 7.80 -6.41 2.65
C LEU A 40 9.15 -6.93 2.17
N ALA A 41 10.08 -6.03 1.81
CA ALA A 41 11.40 -6.37 1.31
C ALA A 41 12.23 -7.09 2.38
N ASN A 42 12.21 -6.60 3.62
CA ASN A 42 12.88 -7.24 4.75
C ASN A 42 12.25 -8.61 5.05
N GLY A 43 10.92 -8.71 5.00
CA GLY A 43 10.21 -9.97 5.18
C GLY A 43 10.60 -11.03 4.14
N VAL A 44 10.62 -10.66 2.85
CA VAL A 44 11.02 -11.54 1.75
C VAL A 44 12.50 -11.90 1.83
N GLY A 45 13.37 -10.94 2.16
CA GLY A 45 14.82 -11.18 2.34
C GLY A 45 15.12 -12.20 3.44
N ASN A 46 14.42 -12.10 4.57
CA ASN A 46 14.54 -13.06 5.68
C ASN A 46 14.12 -14.48 5.27
N ILE A 47 13.10 -14.60 4.44
CA ILE A 47 12.65 -15.89 3.90
C ILE A 47 13.71 -16.46 2.96
N GLY A 48 14.24 -15.65 2.03
CA GLY A 48 15.33 -16.07 1.14
C GLY A 48 16.56 -16.55 1.90
N GLN A 49 17.01 -15.78 2.89
CA GLN A 49 18.13 -16.13 3.75
C GLN A 49 17.91 -17.43 4.54
N PHE A 50 16.67 -17.68 4.99
CA PHE A 50 16.31 -18.94 5.64
C PHE A 50 16.45 -20.13 4.69
N PHE A 51 15.96 -20.04 3.45
CA PHE A 51 16.12 -21.11 2.46
C PHE A 51 17.57 -21.30 2.01
N ASP A 52 18.33 -20.22 1.83
CA ASP A 52 19.77 -20.30 1.55
C ASP A 52 20.51 -21.05 2.66
N SER A 53 20.16 -20.79 3.92
CA SER A 53 20.72 -21.50 5.09
C SER A 53 20.33 -22.97 5.12
N LEU A 54 19.15 -23.34 4.63
CA LEU A 54 18.69 -24.73 4.52
C LEU A 54 19.34 -25.49 3.38
N LEU A 55 19.62 -24.84 2.24
CA LEU A 55 20.23 -25.46 1.06
C LEU A 55 21.76 -25.51 1.12
N ALA A 56 22.38 -24.59 1.89
CA ALA A 56 23.82 -24.56 2.14
C ALA A 56 24.26 -25.51 3.28
N GLY A 57 23.29 -26.06 4.03
CA GLY A 57 23.49 -27.17 4.98
C GLY A 57 23.28 -28.54 4.33
#